data_AF-A0A1G1G5X4-F1
#
_entry.id   AF-A0A1G1G5X4-F1
#
_cell.length_a   1.000
_cell.length_b   1.000
_cell.length_c   1.000
_cell.angle_alpha   90.00
_cell.angle_beta   90.00
_cell.angle_gamma   90.00
#
_symmetry.space_group_name_H-M   'P 1'
#
loop_
_entity.id
_entity.type
_entity.pdbx_description
1 polymer ?
#
loop_
_entity_poly.entity_id
_entity_poly.type
_entity_poly.pdbx_seq_one_letter_code
_entity_poly.pdbx_strand_id
1 'polypeptide(L)'
;MIPIASLQNIHAGRPAAVLGGGPSLPADLPRVPPGAVLISVNHHALRYIHADYTVFLDDLARMPMPGDEIRSKGGLFVTRQPEMDIDLGGSTWWQGRFSSHLACWFACWLGCSPVLLCGMDLYRNPIPPGDDPRNQAYQTPLAEHLAGWREAFQRCPHPERIRAMSGPLVAIFGKWQASPLLQS
;
A
#
# COMPACT_ATOMS: atom_id res chain seq x y z
N MET A 1 21.69 2.40 4.15
CA MET A 1 20.58 1.50 3.78
C MET A 1 20.25 0.64 4.99
N ILE A 2 18.97 0.48 5.31
CA ILE A 2 18.47 -0.21 6.50
C ILE A 2 18.11 -1.65 6.10
N PRO A 3 18.66 -2.70 6.74
CA PRO A 3 18.29 -4.08 6.42
C PRO A 3 16.82 -4.37 6.74
N ILE A 4 16.07 -4.96 5.82
CA ILE A 4 14.64 -5.28 6.03
C ILE A 4 14.40 -6.14 7.28
N ALA A 5 15.34 -7.03 7.62
CA ALA A 5 15.26 -7.86 8.81
C ALA A 5 15.21 -7.04 10.11
N SER A 6 15.88 -5.89 10.16
CA SER A 6 15.86 -5.00 11.33
C SER A 6 14.54 -4.26 11.55
N LEU A 7 13.66 -4.29 10.54
CA LEU A 7 12.35 -3.65 10.57
C LEU A 7 11.22 -4.61 10.97
N GLN A 8 11.51 -5.89 11.20
CA GLN A 8 10.47 -6.84 11.57
C GLN A 8 9.81 -6.43 12.90
N ASN A 9 8.49 -6.30 12.90
CA ASN A 9 7.68 -5.95 14.08
C ASN A 9 7.97 -4.59 14.75
N ILE A 10 8.68 -3.65 14.11
CA ILE A 10 8.98 -2.33 14.72
C ILE A 10 7.72 -1.47 14.97
N HIS A 11 6.59 -1.83 14.36
CA HIS A 11 5.29 -1.20 14.54
C HIS A 11 4.24 -2.21 15.03
N ALA A 12 4.69 -3.21 15.81
CA ALA A 12 3.82 -4.24 16.37
C ALA A 12 2.55 -3.66 17.01
N GLY A 13 1.39 -4.11 16.53
CA GLY A 13 0.08 -3.71 17.07
C GLY A 13 -0.39 -2.30 16.72
N ARG A 14 0.41 -1.49 16.02
CA ARG A 14 -0.03 -0.20 15.49
C ARG A 14 -0.84 -0.41 14.21
N PRO A 15 -1.93 0.35 13.98
CA PRO A 15 -2.59 0.33 12.68
C PRO A 15 -1.64 0.78 11.57
N ALA A 16 -1.81 0.24 10.37
CA ALA A 16 -1.20 0.78 9.17
C ALA A 16 -2.27 1.06 8.12
N ALA A 17 -2.07 2.11 7.32
CA ALA A 17 -2.84 2.38 6.13
C ALA A 17 -1.93 2.27 4.90
N VAL A 18 -2.22 1.28 4.05
CA VAL A 18 -1.58 1.11 2.75
C VAL A 18 -2.42 1.84 1.71
N LEU A 19 -1.88 2.95 1.20
CA LEU A 19 -2.60 3.97 0.47
C LEU A 19 -2.32 3.83 -1.03
N GLY A 20 -3.30 3.31 -1.77
CA GLY A 20 -3.28 3.23 -3.23
C GLY A 20 -3.55 4.57 -3.90
N GLY A 21 -3.72 4.56 -5.23
CA GLY A 21 -4.08 5.73 -6.02
C GLY A 21 -5.52 5.73 -6.55
N GLY A 22 -6.34 4.78 -6.11
CA GLY A 22 -7.69 4.61 -6.61
C GLY A 22 -8.63 5.76 -6.22
N PRO A 23 -9.71 5.98 -6.99
CA PRO A 23 -10.68 7.05 -6.74
C PRO A 23 -11.34 7.05 -5.36
N SER A 24 -11.34 5.91 -4.65
CA SER A 24 -11.89 5.82 -3.29
C SER A 24 -10.98 6.43 -2.22
N LEU A 25 -9.70 6.69 -2.53
CA LEU A 25 -8.72 7.17 -1.53
C LEU A 25 -9.19 8.42 -0.76
N PRO A 26 -9.71 9.49 -1.39
CA PRO A 26 -10.14 10.68 -0.66
C PRO A 26 -11.24 10.41 0.37
N ALA A 27 -12.12 9.43 0.11
CA ALA A 27 -13.17 9.04 1.05
C ALA A 27 -12.67 8.06 2.13
N ASP A 28 -11.61 7.29 1.84
CA ASP A 28 -10.99 6.37 2.77
C ASP A 28 -10.07 7.06 3.78
N LEU A 29 -9.34 8.10 3.36
CA LEU A 29 -8.35 8.81 4.19
C LEU A 29 -8.91 9.32 5.53
N PRO A 30 -10.07 10.00 5.59
CA PRO A 30 -10.65 10.47 6.86
C PRO A 30 -11.03 9.34 7.84
N ARG A 31 -11.08 8.09 7.37
CA ARG A 31 -11.44 6.91 8.16
C ARG A 31 -10.22 6.15 8.69
N VAL A 32 -9.01 6.57 8.30
CA VAL A 32 -7.75 5.99 8.80
C VAL A 32 -7.62 6.32 10.30
N PRO A 33 -7.34 5.33 11.17
CA PRO A 33 -7.16 5.58 12.60
C PRO A 33 -6.00 6.57 12.87
N PRO A 34 -6.15 7.47 13.85
CA PRO A 34 -5.05 8.32 14.30
C PRO A 34 -3.82 7.49 14.72
N GLY A 35 -2.62 7.98 14.41
CA GLY A 35 -1.36 7.31 14.75
C GLY A 35 -1.02 6.08 13.90
N ALA A 36 -1.84 5.78 12.88
CA ALA A 36 -1.54 4.75 11.91
C ALA A 36 -0.23 5.04 11.16
N VAL A 37 0.51 4.00 10.84
CA VAL A 37 1.66 4.07 9.93
C VAL A 37 1.13 4.28 8.51
N LEU A 38 1.53 5.36 7.86
CA LEU A 38 1.08 5.73 6.52
C LEU A 38 2.07 5.22 5.47
N ILE A 39 1.62 4.30 4.62
CA ILE A 39 2.45 3.68 3.59
C ILE A 39 1.86 4.05 2.23
N SER A 40 2.52 4.95 1.50
CA SER A 40 2.12 5.31 0.14
C SER A 40 2.53 4.22 -0.84
N VAL A 41 1.61 3.81 -1.72
CA VAL A 41 1.92 2.99 -2.88
C VAL A 41 2.19 3.90 -4.07
N ASN A 42 3.43 3.89 -4.55
CA ASN A 42 3.97 4.87 -5.48
C ASN A 42 3.74 6.31 -4.95
N HIS A 43 3.61 7.29 -5.85
CA HIS A 43 3.45 8.70 -5.52
C HIS A 43 1.98 9.12 -5.25
N HIS A 44 1.00 8.24 -5.46
CA HIS A 44 -0.41 8.66 -5.60
C HIS A 44 -0.96 9.32 -4.32
N ALA A 45 -0.73 8.72 -3.15
CA ALA A 45 -1.24 9.24 -1.89
C ALA A 45 -0.48 10.50 -1.43
N LEU A 46 0.73 10.72 -1.91
CA LEU A 46 1.57 11.88 -1.55
C LEU A 46 0.98 13.22 -2.03
N ARG A 47 -0.05 13.20 -2.89
CA ARG A 47 -0.82 14.41 -3.21
C ARG A 47 -1.69 14.90 -2.05
N TYR A 48 -1.96 14.03 -1.07
CA TYR A 48 -2.90 14.29 0.03
C TYR A 48 -2.22 14.29 1.40
N ILE A 49 -1.15 13.50 1.58
CA ILE A 49 -0.54 13.26 2.89
C ILE A 49 1.00 13.23 2.81
N HIS A 50 1.64 13.33 3.97
CA HIS A 50 3.02 12.88 4.17
C HIS A 50 3.00 11.43 4.65
N ALA A 51 3.80 10.56 4.02
CA ALA A 51 3.85 9.13 4.34
C ALA A 51 5.10 8.79 5.17
N ASP A 52 5.01 7.80 6.05
CA ASP A 52 6.16 7.25 6.78
C ASP A 52 7.05 6.41 5.85
N TYR A 53 6.42 5.72 4.90
CA TYR A 53 7.08 4.89 3.90
C TYR A 53 6.47 5.09 2.52
N THR A 54 7.30 5.01 1.48
CA THR A 54 6.84 5.00 0.09
C THR A 54 7.34 3.74 -0.59
N VAL A 55 6.39 2.90 -1.02
CA VAL A 55 6.67 1.59 -1.61
C VAL A 55 6.37 1.65 -3.10
N PHE A 56 7.36 1.32 -3.92
CA PHE A 56 7.21 1.32 -5.38
C PHE A 56 8.13 0.32 -6.07
N LEU A 57 7.65 -0.28 -7.15
CA LEU A 57 8.44 -1.13 -8.06
C LEU A 57 8.73 -0.41 -9.38
N ASP A 58 7.95 0.62 -9.71
CA ASP A 58 8.09 1.40 -10.92
C ASP A 58 9.38 2.24 -10.90
N ASP A 59 9.83 2.63 -12.09
CA ASP A 59 10.94 3.56 -12.25
C ASP A 59 10.49 4.99 -11.85
N LEU A 60 11.19 5.60 -10.88
CA LEU A 60 10.91 6.96 -10.42
C LEU A 60 10.95 7.97 -11.56
N ALA A 61 11.85 7.80 -12.54
CA ALA A 61 11.98 8.69 -13.69
C ALA A 61 10.75 8.68 -14.61
N ARG A 62 9.89 7.66 -14.48
CA ARG A 62 8.65 7.49 -15.27
C ARG A 62 7.41 7.93 -14.51
N MET A 63 7.54 8.32 -13.24
CA MET A 63 6.40 8.80 -12.46
C MET A 63 6.06 10.25 -12.85
N PRO A 64 4.76 10.64 -12.83
CA PRO A 64 4.33 12.00 -13.16
C PRO A 64 4.68 13.03 -12.08
N MET A 65 5.03 12.59 -10.85
CA MET A 65 5.50 13.47 -9.78
C MET A 65 7.04 13.47 -9.76
N PRO A 66 7.71 14.64 -9.67
CA PRO A 66 9.17 14.71 -9.59
C PRO A 66 9.73 13.91 -8.41
N GLY A 67 10.85 13.23 -8.60
CA GLY A 67 11.49 12.39 -7.58
C GLY A 67 11.79 13.13 -6.27
N ASP A 68 12.27 14.38 -6.34
CA ASP A 68 12.54 15.20 -5.16
C ASP A 68 11.25 15.54 -4.38
N GLU A 69 10.13 15.74 -5.09
CA GLU A 69 8.83 15.95 -4.44
C GLU A 69 8.37 14.65 -3.75
N ILE A 70 8.48 13.50 -4.43
CA ILE A 70 8.18 12.19 -3.84
C ILE A 70 9.04 11.97 -2.59
N ARG A 71 10.33 12.30 -2.63
CA ARG A 71 11.26 12.15 -1.49
C ARG A 71 10.96 13.10 -0.33
N SER A 72 10.48 14.31 -0.62
CA SER A 72 10.12 15.28 0.42
C SER A 72 8.82 14.93 1.16
N LYS A 73 7.90 14.22 0.48
CA LYS A 73 6.58 13.88 1.02
C LYS A 73 6.48 12.42 1.48
N GLY A 74 7.23 11.54 0.84
CA GLY A 74 7.38 10.15 1.18
C GLY A 74 8.57 9.95 2.08
N GLY A 75 8.39 9.30 3.22
CA GLY A 75 9.48 8.95 4.14
C GLY A 75 10.44 7.94 3.52
N LEU A 76 10.64 6.79 4.17
CA LEU A 76 11.64 5.84 3.69
C LEU A 76 11.18 5.12 2.41
N PHE A 77 12.07 5.06 1.42
CA PHE A 77 11.81 4.38 0.16
C PHE A 77 12.02 2.87 0.29
N VAL A 78 10.96 2.12 0.01
CA VAL A 78 10.91 0.66 -0.05
C VAL A 78 10.78 0.25 -1.52
N THR A 79 11.91 -0.03 -2.15
CA THR A 79 11.97 -0.35 -3.57
C THR A 79 13.14 -1.29 -3.86
N ARG A 80 13.30 -1.69 -5.12
CA ARG A 80 14.47 -2.41 -5.63
C ARG A 80 15.37 -1.54 -6.51
N GLN A 81 15.00 -0.27 -6.66
CA GLN A 81 15.76 0.72 -7.41
C GLN A 81 16.92 1.28 -6.58
N PRO A 82 17.95 1.90 -7.20
CA PRO A 82 19.12 2.42 -6.51
C PRO A 82 18.82 3.43 -5.38
N GLU A 83 17.67 4.10 -5.42
CA GLU A 83 17.23 5.11 -4.45
C GLU A 83 16.66 4.52 -3.16
N MET A 84 16.68 3.18 -3.00
CA MET A 84 16.13 2.51 -1.81
C MET A 84 16.83 2.93 -0.52
N ASP A 85 16.03 3.22 0.50
CA ASP A 85 16.53 3.41 1.87
C ASP A 85 16.58 2.07 2.61
N ILE A 86 15.72 1.13 2.22
CA ILE A 86 15.55 -0.17 2.84
C ILE A 86 16.07 -1.26 1.90
N ASP A 87 17.05 -2.03 2.40
CA ASP A 87 17.61 -3.17 1.70
C ASP A 87 16.65 -4.36 1.86
N LEU A 88 15.96 -4.70 0.77
CA LEU A 88 15.05 -5.85 0.70
C LEU A 88 15.79 -7.20 0.59
N GLY A 89 17.13 -7.24 0.60
CA GLY A 89 17.96 -8.43 0.37
C GLY A 89 17.48 -9.75 1.00
N GLY A 90 17.87 -10.87 0.37
CA GLY A 90 17.43 -12.23 0.76
C GLY A 90 16.13 -12.68 0.09
N SER A 91 15.57 -13.79 0.56
CA SER A 91 14.40 -14.49 -0.05
C SER A 91 13.10 -14.37 0.76
N THR A 92 13.02 -13.47 1.74
CA THR A 92 11.94 -13.44 2.75
C THR A 92 10.76 -12.53 2.44
N TRP A 93 10.76 -11.82 1.31
CA TRP A 93 9.76 -10.82 0.96
C TRP A 93 8.91 -11.20 -0.25
N TRP A 94 7.71 -10.62 -0.33
CA TRP A 94 6.77 -10.83 -1.43
C TRP A 94 6.35 -9.48 -2.04
N GLN A 95 6.48 -9.36 -3.36
CA GLN A 95 5.99 -8.20 -4.12
C GLN A 95 4.77 -8.50 -5.00
N GLY A 96 4.35 -9.76 -5.10
CA GLY A 96 3.37 -10.18 -6.11
C GLY A 96 3.65 -9.55 -7.48
N ARG A 97 2.60 -8.99 -8.08
CA ARG A 97 2.66 -8.30 -9.39
C ARG A 97 2.65 -6.76 -9.32
N PHE A 98 2.45 -6.17 -8.15
CA PHE A 98 2.16 -4.73 -8.03
C PHE A 98 2.84 -4.13 -6.79
N SER A 99 3.21 -2.85 -6.84
CA SER A 99 3.72 -2.10 -5.69
C SER A 99 2.81 -2.23 -4.46
N SER A 100 1.49 -2.32 -4.65
CA SER A 100 0.52 -2.49 -3.56
C SER A 100 0.64 -3.81 -2.82
N HIS A 101 1.04 -4.89 -3.50
CA HIS A 101 1.27 -6.18 -2.86
C HIS A 101 2.52 -6.12 -1.97
N LEU A 102 3.61 -5.54 -2.48
CA LEU A 102 4.82 -5.30 -1.68
C LEU A 102 4.50 -4.42 -0.45
N ALA A 103 3.71 -3.36 -0.64
CA ALA A 103 3.35 -2.46 0.44
C ALA A 103 2.50 -3.15 1.52
N CYS A 104 1.57 -4.01 1.10
CA CYS A 104 0.78 -4.83 2.01
C CYS A 104 1.65 -5.83 2.79
N TRP A 105 2.53 -6.55 2.09
CA TRP A 105 3.50 -7.44 2.73
C TRP A 105 4.37 -6.70 3.73
N PHE A 106 4.89 -5.53 3.34
CA PHE A 106 5.76 -4.72 4.16
C PHE A 106 5.04 -4.24 5.43
N ALA A 107 3.80 -3.76 5.32
CA ALA A 107 2.98 -3.40 6.47
C ALA A 107 2.80 -4.58 7.45
N CYS A 108 2.55 -5.78 6.91
CA CYS A 108 2.48 -7.01 7.70
C CYS A 108 3.83 -7.35 8.36
N TRP A 109 4.95 -7.19 7.65
CA TRP A 109 6.31 -7.43 8.14
C TRP A 109 6.68 -6.49 9.30
N LEU A 110 6.26 -5.23 9.23
CA LEU A 110 6.43 -4.23 10.29
C LEU A 110 5.62 -4.57 11.55
N GLY A 111 4.78 -5.62 11.54
CA GLY A 111 3.99 -6.08 12.67
C GLY A 111 2.69 -5.31 12.88
N CYS A 112 2.31 -4.45 11.94
CA CYS A 112 1.12 -3.62 12.05
C CYS A 112 -0.16 -4.47 12.20
N SER A 113 -1.12 -3.95 12.97
CA SER A 113 -2.41 -4.58 13.19
C SER A 113 -3.44 -3.52 13.62
N PRO A 114 -4.52 -3.28 12.84
CA PRO A 114 -4.82 -3.86 11.53
C PRO A 114 -3.92 -3.28 10.41
N VAL A 115 -3.90 -3.96 9.25
CA VAL A 115 -3.36 -3.43 7.99
C VAL A 115 -4.53 -3.05 7.08
N LEU A 116 -4.71 -1.75 6.83
CA LEU A 116 -5.87 -1.20 6.13
C LEU A 116 -5.52 -0.86 4.68
N LEU A 117 -6.17 -1.51 3.73
CA LEU A 117 -6.04 -1.23 2.30
C LEU A 117 -7.00 -0.11 1.91
N CYS A 118 -6.47 1.05 1.53
CA CYS A 118 -7.23 2.26 1.22
C CYS A 118 -6.97 2.68 -0.24
N GLY A 119 -7.99 3.14 -0.97
CA GLY A 119 -7.78 3.55 -2.36
C GLY A 119 -7.35 2.40 -3.29
N MET A 120 -7.74 1.16 -2.98
CA MET A 120 -7.37 -0.04 -3.75
C MET A 120 -8.50 -0.49 -4.66
N ASP A 121 -8.84 0.36 -5.63
CA ASP A 121 -9.96 0.15 -6.55
C ASP A 121 -9.67 -0.83 -7.69
N LEU A 122 -8.45 -1.38 -7.77
CA LEU A 122 -8.03 -2.36 -8.78
C LEU A 122 -8.32 -1.90 -10.21
N TYR A 123 -7.97 -0.64 -10.48
CA TYR A 123 -8.14 -0.01 -11.79
C TYR A 123 -9.60 -0.03 -12.27
N ARG A 124 -10.56 -0.04 -11.33
CA ARG A 124 -11.98 0.11 -11.64
C ARG A 124 -12.36 1.59 -11.67
N ASN A 125 -13.14 1.93 -12.70
CA ASN A 125 -13.54 3.28 -13.07
C ASN A 125 -14.06 4.13 -11.88
N PRO A 126 -13.82 5.46 -11.88
CA PRO A 126 -13.15 6.22 -12.95
C PRO A 126 -11.62 6.08 -12.94
N ILE A 127 -10.99 6.35 -14.07
CA ILE A 127 -9.52 6.41 -14.18
C ILE A 127 -9.05 7.69 -13.47
N PRO A 128 -8.13 7.60 -12.50
CA PRO A 128 -7.60 8.77 -11.80
C PRO A 128 -7.01 9.82 -12.76
N PRO A 129 -7.14 11.12 -12.46
CA PRO A 129 -6.53 12.17 -13.26
C PRO A 129 -5.00 12.03 -13.35
N GLY A 130 -4.49 11.95 -14.58
CA GLY A 130 -3.07 11.80 -14.89
C GLY A 130 -2.64 10.39 -15.30
N ASP A 131 -3.53 9.39 -15.16
CA ASP A 131 -3.24 8.03 -15.60
C ASP A 131 -3.56 7.83 -17.10
N ASP A 132 -2.77 6.99 -17.78
CA ASP A 132 -3.02 6.63 -19.17
C ASP A 132 -4.15 5.60 -19.25
N PRO A 133 -5.30 5.92 -19.89
CA PRO A 133 -6.41 4.97 -20.03
C PRO A 133 -6.06 3.73 -20.87
N ARG A 134 -4.96 3.77 -21.62
CA ARG A 134 -4.45 2.64 -22.40
C ARG A 134 -3.56 1.71 -21.57
N ASN A 135 -3.25 2.05 -20.32
CA ASN A 135 -2.48 1.17 -19.45
C ASN A 135 -3.21 -0.17 -19.31
N GLN A 136 -2.48 -1.26 -19.56
CA GLN A 136 -3.00 -2.62 -19.56
C GLN A 136 -3.72 -2.97 -18.25
N ALA A 137 -3.32 -2.40 -17.12
CA ALA A 137 -3.96 -2.62 -15.83
C ALA A 137 -5.46 -2.23 -15.82
N TYR A 138 -5.86 -1.20 -16.57
CA TYR A 138 -7.27 -0.81 -16.75
C TYR A 138 -8.04 -1.78 -17.65
N GLN A 139 -7.34 -2.46 -18.56
CA GLN A 139 -7.92 -3.44 -19.49
C GLN A 139 -8.01 -4.85 -18.86
N THR A 140 -7.14 -5.15 -17.89
CA THR A 140 -7.14 -6.42 -17.17
C THR A 140 -8.48 -6.64 -16.44
N PRO A 141 -9.12 -7.82 -16.58
CA PRO A 141 -10.33 -8.15 -15.85
C PRO A 141 -10.16 -8.08 -14.33
N LEU A 142 -11.19 -7.61 -13.63
CA LEU A 142 -11.17 -7.51 -12.16
C LEU A 142 -10.84 -8.86 -11.50
N ALA A 143 -11.33 -9.97 -12.04
CA ALA A 143 -11.06 -11.30 -11.52
C ALA A 143 -9.56 -11.64 -11.50
N GLU A 144 -8.79 -11.19 -12.49
CA GLU A 144 -7.34 -11.40 -12.54
C GLU A 144 -6.60 -10.55 -11.51
N HIS A 145 -7.04 -9.29 -11.31
CA HIS A 145 -6.52 -8.45 -10.22
C HIS A 145 -6.78 -9.08 -8.85
N LEU A 146 -8.02 -9.56 -8.63
CA LEU A 146 -8.40 -10.23 -7.39
C LEU A 146 -7.62 -11.53 -7.18
N ALA A 147 -7.33 -12.30 -8.23
CA ALA A 147 -6.55 -13.52 -8.13
C ALA A 147 -5.14 -13.26 -7.55
N GLY A 148 -4.47 -12.18 -7.99
CA GLY A 148 -3.18 -11.78 -7.44
C GLY A 148 -3.25 -11.43 -5.94
N TRP A 149 -4.32 -10.77 -5.50
CA TRP A 149 -4.51 -10.44 -4.09
C TRP A 149 -4.81 -11.65 -3.20
N ARG A 150 -5.34 -12.74 -3.74
CA ARG A 150 -5.56 -13.97 -2.96
C ARG A 150 -4.27 -14.62 -2.49
N GLU A 151 -3.16 -14.41 -3.21
CA GLU A 151 -1.85 -14.90 -2.79
C GLU A 151 -1.38 -14.28 -1.47
N ALA A 152 -1.90 -13.10 -1.09
CA ALA A 152 -1.54 -12.44 0.17
C ALA A 152 -1.78 -13.34 1.39
N PHE A 153 -2.80 -14.20 1.38
CA PHE A 153 -3.07 -15.14 2.48
C PHE A 153 -1.97 -16.19 2.70
N GLN A 154 -1.14 -16.44 1.70
CA GLN A 154 -0.03 -17.40 1.78
C GLN A 154 1.32 -16.69 1.94
N ARG A 155 1.39 -15.40 1.61
CA ARG A 155 2.65 -14.67 1.44
C ARG A 155 2.87 -13.57 2.47
N CYS A 156 1.81 -12.91 2.93
CA CYS A 156 1.91 -11.91 3.99
C CYS A 156 2.03 -12.59 5.35
N PRO A 157 2.92 -12.10 6.24
CA PRO A 157 2.87 -12.46 7.65
C PRO A 157 1.52 -12.06 8.25
N HIS A 158 0.88 -12.94 9.00
CA HIS A 158 -0.39 -12.66 9.68
C HIS A 158 -1.46 -12.01 8.78
N PRO A 159 -1.85 -12.66 7.67
CA PRO A 159 -2.76 -12.08 6.69
C PRO A 159 -4.17 -11.85 7.26
N GLU A 160 -4.54 -12.49 8.36
CA GLU A 160 -5.78 -12.27 9.10
C GLU A 160 -5.94 -10.83 9.63
N ARG A 161 -4.86 -10.03 9.64
CA ARG A 161 -4.85 -8.62 10.05
C ARG A 161 -5.22 -7.65 8.92
N ILE A 162 -5.22 -8.13 7.67
CA ILE A 162 -5.49 -7.30 6.50
C ILE A 162 -7.00 -7.05 6.43
N ARG A 163 -7.39 -5.79 6.23
CA ARG A 163 -8.78 -5.37 5.99
C ARG A 163 -8.81 -4.35 4.85
N ALA A 164 -9.90 -4.32 4.09
CA ALA A 164 -10.11 -3.28 3.10
C ALA A 164 -10.97 -2.15 3.69
N MET A 165 -10.55 -0.90 3.48
CA MET A 165 -11.34 0.27 3.91
C MET A 165 -12.60 0.40 3.05
N SER A 166 -12.46 0.14 1.75
CA SER A 166 -13.50 0.16 0.73
C SER A 166 -13.09 -0.70 -0.49
N GLY A 167 -13.89 -0.63 -1.56
CA GLY A 167 -13.52 -1.19 -2.86
C GLY A 167 -13.61 -2.72 -2.99
N PRO A 168 -13.14 -3.27 -4.12
CA PRO A 168 -13.28 -4.69 -4.47
C PRO A 168 -12.60 -5.64 -3.48
N LEU A 169 -11.55 -5.19 -2.79
CA LEU A 169 -10.78 -6.01 -1.85
C LEU A 169 -11.57 -6.36 -0.57
N VAL A 170 -12.71 -5.72 -0.32
CA VAL A 170 -13.66 -6.14 0.73
C VAL A 170 -14.08 -7.59 0.55
N ALA A 171 -14.25 -8.06 -0.69
CA ALA A 171 -14.63 -9.44 -0.97
C ALA A 171 -13.53 -10.48 -0.66
N ILE A 172 -12.30 -10.03 -0.42
CA ILE A 172 -11.16 -10.90 -0.08
C ILE A 172 -10.85 -10.79 1.42
N PHE A 173 -10.68 -9.58 1.92
CA PHE A 173 -10.13 -9.34 3.27
C PHE A 173 -11.20 -8.91 4.29
N GLY A 174 -12.45 -8.72 3.86
CA GLY A 174 -13.49 -8.12 4.69
C GLY A 174 -13.33 -6.60 4.83
N LYS A 175 -14.46 -5.94 5.12
CA LYS A 175 -14.50 -4.48 5.31
C LYS A 175 -14.01 -4.11 6.69
N TRP A 176 -13.16 -3.09 6.78
CA TRP A 176 -12.82 -2.46 8.06
C TRP A 176 -14.05 -1.80 8.67
N GLN A 177 -14.29 -2.09 9.95
CA GLN A 177 -15.27 -1.43 10.78
C GLN A 177 -14.50 -0.82 11.95
N ALA A 178 -14.63 0.49 12.15
CA ALA A 178 -14.05 1.12 13.32
C ALA A 178 -14.69 0.49 14.57
N SER A 179 -13.85 0.07 15.52
CA SER A 179 -14.37 -0.35 16.82
C SER A 179 -15.01 0.86 17.50
N PRO A 180 -16.25 0.75 18.02
CA PRO A 180 -16.88 1.83 18.78
C PRO A 180 -16.03 2.30 19.98
N LEU A 181 -15.14 1.44 20.46
CA LEU A 181 -14.30 1.67 21.64
C LEU A 181 -13.05 2.53 21.39
N LEU A 182 -12.76 2.91 20.14
CA LEU A 182 -11.61 3.76 19.79
C LEU A 182 -11.99 5.23 19.53
N GLN A 183 -13.23 5.61 19.85
CA GLN A 183 -13.75 6.98 19.69
C GLN A 183 -13.90 7.74 21.02
N SER A 184 -13.47 7.16 22.14
CA SER A 184 -13.41 7.78 23.47
C SER A 184 -12.00 8.16 23.87
#